data_AF-A0A950PLU7-F1
#
_entry.id   AF-A0A950PLU7-F1
#
_cell.length_a   1.000
_cell.length_b   1.000
_cell.length_c   1.000
_cell.angle_alpha   90.00
_cell.angle_beta   90.00
_cell.angle_gamma   90.00
#
_symmetry.space_group_name_H-M   'P 1'
#
loop_
_entity.id
_entity.type
_entity.pdbx_description
1 polymer ?
#
loop_
_entity_poly.entity_id
_entity_poly.type
_entity_poly.pdbx_seq_one_letter_code
_entity_poly.pdbx_strand_id
1 'polypeptide(L)' 'MQEARWAVRQAAQRLTGEAPALTAGCAEALQAGLATRAAELKEAVVAAWRTGARPEDLAEDARMDLDAVRAWLLCAGEGR' A
#
# COMPACT_ATOMS: atom_id res chain seq x y z
N MET A 1 -10.97 4.72 12.55
CA MET A 1 -9.93 3.66 12.67
C MET A 1 -10.28 2.38 11.92
N GLN A 2 -11.47 1.80 12.11
CA GLN A 2 -11.85 0.55 11.43
C GLN A 2 -11.97 0.71 9.90
N GLU A 3 -12.54 1.83 9.42
CA GLU A 3 -12.67 2.10 7.98
C GLU A 3 -11.32 2.26 7.27
N ALA A 4 -10.35 2.90 7.91
CA ALA A 4 -9.00 3.07 7.35
C ALA A 4 -8.29 1.70 7.19
N ARG A 5 -8.41 0.82 8.18
CA ARG A 5 -7.86 -0.56 8.07
C ARG A 5 -8.56 -1.38 7.00
N TRP A 6 -9.87 -1.18 6.82
CA TRP A 6 -10.65 -1.88 5.80
C TRP A 6 -10.26 -1.44 4.38
N ALA A 7 -9.95 -0.16 4.18
CA ALA A 7 -9.44 0.36 2.91
C ALA A 7 -8.09 -0.27 2.53
N VAL A 8 -7.17 -0.42 3.51
CA VAL A 8 -5.87 -1.07 3.28
C VAL A 8 -6.05 -2.55 2.87
N ARG A 9 -6.93 -3.29 3.57
CA ARG A 9 -7.22 -4.69 3.23
C ARG A 9 -7.90 -4.85 1.87
N GLN A 10 -8.73 -3.91 1.45
CA GLN A 10 -9.32 -3.92 0.11
C GLN A 10 -8.26 -3.69 -0.97
N ALA A 11 -7.36 -2.71 -0.77
CA ALA A 11 -6.29 -2.43 -1.71
C ALA A 11 -5.34 -3.63 -1.87
N ALA A 12 -4.95 -4.28 -0.77
CA ALA A 12 -4.11 -5.47 -0.78
C ALA A 12 -4.75 -6.67 -1.52
N GLN A 13 -6.07 -6.86 -1.35
CA GLN A 13 -6.80 -7.92 -2.04
C GLN A 13 -6.93 -7.65 -3.54
N ARG A 14 -7.13 -6.40 -3.95
CA ARG A 14 -7.15 -6.00 -5.37
C ARG A 14 -5.79 -6.27 -6.05
N LEU A 15 -4.71 -5.98 -5.34
CA LEU A 15 -3.34 -6.25 -5.79
C LEU A 15 -3.10 -7.75 -6.07
N THR A 16 -3.64 -8.62 -5.22
CA THR A 16 -3.44 -10.08 -5.32
C THR A 16 -4.39 -10.72 -6.35
N GLY A 17 -5.63 -10.22 -6.46
CA GLY A 17 -6.65 -10.80 -7.33
C GLY A 17 -6.53 -10.42 -8.81
N GLU A 18 -5.92 -9.27 -9.13
CA GLU A 18 -5.77 -8.80 -10.51
C GLU A 18 -4.39 -9.07 -11.13
N ALA A 19 -3.42 -9.54 -10.33
CA ALA A 19 -2.12 -9.98 -10.83
C ALA A 19 -2.20 -11.06 -11.94
N PRO A 20 -3.11 -12.05 -11.92
CA PRO A 20 -3.21 -13.03 -13.00
C PRO A 20 -3.95 -12.50 -14.25
N ALA A 21 -4.79 -11.46 -14.13
CA ALA A 21 -5.54 -10.92 -15.26
C ALA A 21 -4.70 -9.97 -16.15
N LEU A 22 -3.68 -9.32 -15.57
CA LEU A 22 -2.80 -8.38 -16.28
C LEU A 22 -1.55 -9.04 -16.87
N THR A 23 -1.27 -10.29 -16.50
CA THR A 23 -0.18 -11.12 -17.07
C THR A 23 -0.37 -11.48 -18.54
N ALA A 24 -1.55 -11.24 -19.14
CA ALA A 24 -1.87 -11.67 -20.49
C ALA A 24 -1.48 -10.70 -21.62
N GLY A 25 -0.94 -9.50 -21.33
CA GLY A 25 -0.83 -8.45 -22.35
C GLY A 25 0.53 -7.79 -22.54
N CYS A 26 1.15 -7.22 -21.51
CA CYS A 26 2.39 -6.45 -21.65
C CYS A 26 3.05 -6.25 -20.28
N ALA A 27 4.35 -6.53 -20.18
CA ALA A 27 5.13 -6.30 -18.96
C ALA A 27 5.13 -4.82 -18.53
N GLU A 28 4.99 -3.88 -19.47
CA GLU A 28 4.86 -2.45 -19.19
C GLU A 28 3.50 -2.07 -18.60
N ALA A 29 2.41 -2.66 -19.08
CA ALA A 29 1.08 -2.45 -18.51
C ALA A 29 0.96 -3.06 -17.11
N LEU A 30 1.61 -4.21 -16.89
CA LEU A 30 1.74 -4.82 -15.56
C LEU A 30 2.54 -3.92 -14.61
N GLN A 31 3.68 -3.38 -15.05
CA GLN A 31 4.51 -2.48 -14.25
C GLN A 31 3.82 -1.15 -13.96
N ALA A 32 3.14 -0.54 -14.93
CA ALA A 32 2.35 0.67 -14.73
C ALA A 32 1.18 0.42 -13.76
N GLY A 33 0.47 -0.70 -13.92
CA GLY A 33 -0.60 -1.11 -13.00
C GLY A 33 -0.10 -1.38 -11.58
N LEU A 34 1.10 -1.94 -11.43
CA LEU A 34 1.76 -2.12 -10.13
C LEU A 34 2.21 -0.80 -9.53
N ALA A 35 2.77 0.11 -10.32
CA ALA A 35 3.22 1.44 -9.87
C ALA A 35 2.04 2.29 -9.37
N THR A 36 0.93 2.31 -10.10
CA THR A 36 -0.30 3.00 -9.66
C THR A 36 -0.83 2.43 -8.36
N ARG A 37 -0.91 1.10 -8.24
CA ARG A 37 -1.38 0.44 -7.02
C ARG A 37 -0.44 0.65 -5.83
N ALA A 38 0.87 0.68 -6.07
CA ALA A 38 1.86 1.02 -5.05
C ALA A 38 1.71 2.49 -4.58
N ALA A 39 1.40 3.41 -5.49
CA ALA A 39 1.10 4.80 -5.13
C ALA A 39 -0.19 4.91 -4.30
N GLU A 40 -1.27 4.23 -4.69
CA GLU A 40 -2.52 4.19 -3.91
C GLU A 40 -2.29 3.59 -2.51
N LEU A 41 -1.50 2.51 -2.42
CA LEU A 41 -1.15 1.89 -1.15
C LEU A 41 -0.31 2.84 -0.27
N LYS A 42 0.66 3.54 -0.87
CA LYS A 42 1.48 4.54 -0.16
C LYS A 42 0.60 5.66 0.41
N GLU A 43 -0.33 6.19 -0.38
CA GLU A 43 -1.27 7.24 0.08
C GLU A 43 -2.15 6.74 1.24
N ALA A 44 -2.66 5.51 1.16
CA ALA A 44 -3.46 4.91 2.24
C ALA A 44 -2.65 4.72 3.53
N VAL A 45 -1.39 4.27 3.42
CA VAL A 45 -0.46 4.14 4.55
C VAL A 45 -0.19 5.50 5.20
N VAL A 46 0.10 6.53 4.41
CA VAL A 46 0.33 7.90 4.91
C VAL A 46 -0.93 8.47 5.57
N ALA A 47 -2.10 8.30 4.97
CA ALA A 47 -3.37 8.74 5.55
C ALA A 47 -3.64 8.06 6.89
N ALA A 48 -3.41 6.75 7.00
CA ALA A 48 -3.60 6.00 8.23
C ALA A 48 -2.60 6.42 9.32
N TRP A 49 -1.33 6.66 8.96
CA TRP A 49 -0.31 7.23 9.85
C TRP A 49 -0.73 8.59 10.43
N ARG A 50 -1.27 9.48 9.59
CA ARG A 50 -1.79 10.79 10.02
C ARG A 50 -2.94 10.68 11.03
N THR A 51 -3.72 9.60 10.98
CA THR A 51 -4.76 9.31 11.98
C THR A 51 -4.24 8.66 13.27
N GLY A 52 -2.92 8.46 13.39
CA GLY A 52 -2.27 7.89 14.56
C GLY A 52 -2.11 6.36 14.54
N ALA A 53 -2.28 5.70 13.39
CA ALA A 53 -1.96 4.28 13.26
C ALA A 53 -0.45 4.05 13.44
N ARG A 54 -0.07 2.93 14.06
CA ARG A 54 1.34 2.59 14.28
C ARG A 54 1.94 1.97 13.01
N PRO A 55 3.25 2.12 12.76
CA PRO A 55 3.85 1.58 11.54
C PRO A 55 3.81 0.06 11.52
N GLU A 56 3.88 -0.61 12.68
CA GLU A 56 3.76 -2.07 12.80
C GLU A 56 2.39 -2.59 12.35
N ASP A 57 1.31 -1.92 12.78
CA ASP A 57 -0.05 -2.22 12.34
C ASP A 57 -0.23 -2.02 10.84
N LEU A 58 0.35 -0.95 10.29
CA LEU A 58 0.29 -0.64 8.86
C LEU A 58 1.07 -1.65 8.02
N ALA A 59 2.21 -2.12 8.51
CA ALA A 59 3.00 -3.17 7.86
C ALA A 59 2.23 -4.51 7.82
N GLU A 60 1.57 -4.88 8.93
CA GLU A 60 0.73 -6.07 8.98
C GLU A 60 -0.49 -5.95 8.03
N ASP A 61 -1.22 -4.82 8.08
CA ASP A 61 -2.40 -4.61 7.25
C ASP A 61 -2.05 -4.50 5.74
N ALA A 62 -0.91 -3.90 5.41
CA ALA A 62 -0.39 -3.83 4.03
C ALA A 62 0.30 -5.12 3.57
N ARG A 63 0.58 -6.07 4.48
CA ARG A 63 1.42 -7.26 4.24
C ARG A 63 2.78 -6.90 3.65
N MET A 64 3.38 -5.86 4.19
CA MET A 64 4.66 -5.32 3.76
C MET A 64 5.68 -5.40 4.89
N ASP A 65 6.95 -5.33 4.53
CA ASP A 65 8.00 -5.17 5.52
C ASP A 65 7.88 -3.82 6.24
N LEU A 66 8.12 -3.82 7.55
CA LEU A 66 8.08 -2.62 8.38
C LEU A 66 9.07 -1.56 7.89
N ASP A 67 10.23 -1.98 7.38
CA ASP A 67 11.25 -1.07 6.88
C ASP A 67 10.78 -0.34 5.61
N ALA A 68 10.02 -1.04 4.75
CA ALA A 68 9.41 -0.45 3.56
C ALA A 68 8.34 0.61 3.93
N VAL A 69 7.50 0.31 4.93
CA VAL A 69 6.51 1.27 5.46
C VAL A 69 7.21 2.49 6.05
N ARG A 70 8.27 2.29 6.84
CA ARG A 70 9.07 3.40 7.40
C ARG A 70 9.72 4.25 6.30
N ALA A 71 10.29 3.63 5.27
CA ALA A 71 10.86 4.34 4.13
C ALA A 71 9.81 5.20 3.41
N TRP A 72 8.57 4.71 3.27
CA TRP A 72 7.48 5.49 2.69
C TRP A 72 7.07 6.69 3.54
N LEU A 73 6.97 6.52 4.86
CA LEU A 73 6.67 7.61 5.78
C LEU A 73 7.78 8.67 5.81
N LEU A 74 9.04 8.24 5.81
CA LEU A 74 10.21 9.11 5.71
C LEU A 74 10.21 9.90 4.38
N CYS A 75 9.95 9.22 3.26
CA CYS A 75 9.84 9.84 1.94
C CYS A 75 8.67 10.84 1.85
N ALA A 76 7.59 10.61 2.59
CA ALA A 76 6.46 11.53 2.69
C ALA A 76 6.72 12.73 3.64
N GLY A 77 7.88 12.76 4.33
CA GLY A 77 8.19 13.78 5.33
C GLY A 77 7.48 13.58 6.67
N GLU A 78 6.85 12.42 6.89
CA GLU A 78 6.09 12.09 8.08
C GLU A 78 6.99 11.37 9.12
N GLY A 79 8.19 11.91 9.36
CA GLY A 79 9.08 11.46 10.43
C GLY A 79 8.71 12.15 11.74
N ARG A 80 8.17 11.40 12.70
CA ARG A 80 7.91 11.87 14.06
C ARG A 80 9.01 11.38 15.01
#